data_AF-A0A1V2CF48-F1
#
_entry.id   AF-A0A1V2CF48-F1
#
_cell.length_a   1.000
_cell.length_b   1.000
_cell.length_c   1.000
_cell.angle_alpha   90.00
_cell.angle_beta   90.00
_cell.angle_gamma   90.00
#
_symmetry.space_group_name_H-M   'P 1'
#
loop_
_entity.id
_entity.type
_entity.pdbx_description
1 polymer ?
#
loop_
_entity_poly.entity_id
_entity_poly.type
_entity_poly.pdbx_seq_one_letter_code
_entity_poly.pdbx_strand_id
1 'polypeptide(L)'
;MFANINFTRNSPFSFIEYAFQAYYATVFLMVWLHPEQHNVSLINDLAILMAFEFIMVHSGVFMAVMPKKLSLFVFFPMYGLFALAFHHSVINTNILYIYLLTVLNRMRFAFSNVSPEIRALQIGKSVAKAMFYFFLIFAVCFANGIIPKFGLTDEFLEKSHYFDTVKSSGLFIDKPYVPICMGFIYYSLPVLYFIYRTIKNFGRNKNNSFQEERLIFSKTTYSQKFKSNKR
;
A
#
# COMPACT_ATOMS: atom_id res chain seq x y z
N MET A 1 0.24 26.51 -9.39
CA MET A 1 0.22 25.68 -10.62
C MET A 1 0.02 24.21 -10.27
N PHE A 2 -1.12 23.87 -9.63
CA PHE A 2 -1.48 22.48 -9.22
C PHE A 2 -2.88 22.07 -9.73
N ALA A 3 -3.48 22.86 -10.62
CA ALA A 3 -4.92 22.84 -10.88
C ALA A 3 -5.39 21.79 -11.91
N ASN A 4 -4.53 20.90 -12.42
CA ASN A 4 -4.92 19.95 -13.47
C ASN A 4 -4.57 18.49 -13.20
N ILE A 5 -4.45 18.14 -11.92
CA ILE A 5 -4.67 16.76 -11.48
C ILE A 5 -6.17 16.69 -11.24
N ASN A 6 -6.89 15.94 -12.07
CA ASN A 6 -8.34 15.80 -11.94
C ASN A 6 -8.64 14.99 -10.65
N PHE A 7 -8.65 15.68 -9.49
CA PHE A 7 -8.95 15.14 -8.18
C PHE A 7 -10.45 14.82 -8.15
N THR A 8 -10.83 13.68 -8.73
CA THR A 8 -12.12 13.06 -8.39
C THR A 8 -12.23 12.96 -6.86
N ARG A 9 -13.45 13.01 -6.30
CA ARG A 9 -13.73 13.06 -4.84
C ARG A 9 -13.02 11.97 -3.99
N ASN A 10 -12.42 10.96 -4.60
CA ASN A 10 -11.65 9.88 -3.97
C ASN A 10 -10.12 10.08 -3.95
N SER A 11 -9.61 11.10 -4.63
CA SER A 11 -8.19 11.31 -4.88
C SER A 11 -7.33 11.55 -3.63
N PRO A 12 -7.72 12.35 -2.62
CA PRO A 12 -6.86 12.58 -1.46
C PRO A 12 -6.67 11.33 -0.60
N PHE A 13 -7.73 10.54 -0.39
CA PHE A 13 -7.64 9.30 0.38
C PHE A 13 -6.81 8.21 -0.32
N SER A 14 -6.90 8.12 -1.65
CA SER A 14 -6.04 7.22 -2.42
C SER A 14 -4.58 7.69 -2.41
N PHE A 15 -4.32 9.00 -2.42
CA PHE A 15 -2.96 9.52 -2.27
C PHE A 15 -2.37 9.21 -0.89
N ILE A 16 -3.14 9.43 0.18
CA ILE A 16 -2.77 9.07 1.56
C ILE A 16 -2.48 7.57 1.67
N GLU A 17 -3.28 6.73 1.00
CA GLU A 17 -3.05 5.28 0.97
C GLU A 17 -1.69 4.92 0.35
N TYR A 18 -1.35 5.48 -0.82
CA TYR A 18 -0.04 5.28 -1.43
C TYR A 18 1.10 5.85 -0.59
N ALA A 19 0.88 6.96 0.11
CA ALA A 19 1.86 7.52 1.04
C ALA A 19 2.15 6.58 2.22
N PHE A 20 1.11 6.00 2.84
CA PHE A 20 1.30 4.99 3.88
C PHE A 20 2.00 3.75 3.35
N GLN A 21 1.64 3.27 2.16
CA GLN A 21 2.33 2.13 1.53
C GLN A 21 3.82 2.44 1.26
N ALA A 22 4.14 3.64 0.78
CA ALA A 22 5.52 4.06 0.58
C ALA A 22 6.30 4.16 1.89
N TYR A 23 5.67 4.65 2.96
CA TYR A 23 6.23 4.68 4.30
C TYR A 23 6.55 3.25 4.78
N TYR A 24 5.59 2.33 4.73
CA TYR A 24 5.83 0.94 5.13
C TYR A 24 6.93 0.29 4.30
N ALA A 25 6.90 0.42 2.97
CA ALA A 25 7.94 -0.12 2.10
C ALA A 25 9.34 0.39 2.49
N THR A 26 9.47 1.67 2.84
CA THR A 26 10.73 2.27 3.30
C THR A 26 11.18 1.68 4.63
N VAL A 27 10.26 1.57 5.60
CA VAL A 27 10.57 0.99 6.93
C VAL A 27 10.98 -0.47 6.80
N PHE A 28 10.27 -1.27 6.00
CA PHE A 28 10.65 -2.66 5.73
C PHE A 28 12.05 -2.74 5.10
N LEU A 29 12.35 -1.90 4.11
CA LEU A 29 13.66 -1.88 3.47
C LEU A 29 14.79 -1.47 4.43
N MET A 30 14.57 -0.44 5.24
CA MET A 30 15.56 0.04 6.22
C MET A 30 15.87 -1.03 7.27
N VAL A 31 14.85 -1.68 7.83
CA VAL A 31 15.06 -2.77 8.80
C VAL A 31 15.70 -4.00 8.13
N TRP A 32 15.44 -4.25 6.85
CA TRP A 32 16.06 -5.38 6.15
C TRP A 32 17.56 -5.16 5.91
N LEU A 33 17.96 -3.96 5.51
CA LEU A 33 19.34 -3.62 5.17
C LEU A 33 20.19 -3.27 6.40
N HIS A 34 19.61 -2.52 7.34
CA HIS A 34 20.30 -1.92 8.49
C HIS A 34 19.52 -2.12 9.80
N PRO A 35 19.24 -3.37 10.23
CA PRO A 35 18.49 -3.61 11.47
C PRO A 35 19.21 -3.08 12.72
N GLU A 36 20.53 -2.89 12.68
CA GLU A 36 21.33 -2.33 13.78
C GLU A 36 20.96 -0.89 14.16
N GLN A 37 20.34 -0.14 13.25
CA GLN A 37 19.91 1.24 13.48
C GLN A 37 18.53 1.33 14.15
N HIS A 38 17.90 0.18 14.42
CA HIS A 38 16.53 0.09 14.89
C HIS A 38 16.42 -0.79 16.12
N ASN A 39 15.37 -0.56 16.91
CA ASN A 39 15.08 -1.40 18.06
C ASN A 39 14.70 -2.81 17.59
N VAL A 40 15.25 -3.83 18.26
CA VAL A 40 14.99 -5.26 17.99
C VAL A 40 13.49 -5.57 17.98
N SER A 41 12.74 -4.91 18.87
CA SER A 41 11.28 -5.00 18.95
C SER A 41 10.57 -4.64 17.64
N LEU A 42 11.10 -3.69 16.86
CA LEU A 42 10.50 -3.28 15.58
C LEU A 42 10.52 -4.41 14.55
N ILE A 43 11.54 -5.28 14.57
CA ILE A 43 11.65 -6.44 13.67
C ILE A 43 10.46 -7.38 13.90
N ASN A 44 10.17 -7.68 15.17
CA ASN A 44 9.02 -8.49 15.56
C ASN A 44 7.71 -7.81 15.17
N ASP A 45 7.58 -6.51 15.47
CA ASP A 45 6.36 -5.75 15.20
C ASP A 45 6.03 -5.72 13.69
N LEU A 46 7.04 -5.63 12.83
CA LEU A 46 6.89 -5.68 11.37
C LEU A 46 6.51 -7.08 10.87
N ALA A 47 7.08 -8.14 11.44
CA ALA A 47 6.70 -9.52 11.11
C ALA A 47 5.23 -9.80 11.46
N ILE A 48 4.81 -9.37 12.65
CA ILE A 48 3.42 -9.48 13.13
C ILE A 48 2.50 -8.62 12.26
N LEU A 49 2.93 -7.42 11.85
CA LEU A 49 2.16 -6.56 10.94
C LEU A 49 1.81 -7.28 9.64
N MET A 50 2.74 -8.02 9.05
CA MET A 50 2.42 -8.81 7.87
C MET A 50 1.39 -9.89 8.15
N ALA A 51 1.52 -10.64 9.26
CA ALA A 51 0.52 -11.62 9.65
C ALA A 51 -0.90 -11.02 9.80
N PHE A 52 -1.01 -9.80 10.34
CA PHE A 52 -2.31 -9.12 10.45
C PHE A 52 -2.76 -8.47 9.14
N GLU A 53 -1.85 -8.08 8.24
CA GLU A 53 -2.21 -7.60 6.91
C GLU A 53 -2.96 -8.70 6.14
N PHE A 54 -2.65 -9.99 6.35
CA PHE A 54 -3.47 -11.11 5.84
C PHE A 54 -4.93 -10.98 6.25
N ILE A 55 -5.22 -10.83 7.54
CA ILE A 55 -6.59 -10.68 8.04
C ILE A 55 -7.24 -9.42 7.42
N MET A 56 -6.47 -8.35 7.35
CA MET A 56 -6.93 -7.05 6.89
C MET A 56 -7.25 -6.93 5.42
N VAL A 57 -6.56 -7.69 4.55
CA VAL A 57 -6.87 -7.68 3.12
C VAL A 57 -8.16 -8.42 2.81
N HIS A 58 -8.46 -9.46 3.59
CA HIS A 58 -9.69 -10.23 3.47
C HIS A 58 -10.90 -9.44 4.02
N SER A 59 -10.76 -8.75 5.15
CA SER A 59 -11.82 -7.89 5.68
C SER A 59 -12.21 -6.78 4.69
N GLY A 60 -11.25 -6.24 3.93
CA GLY A 60 -11.50 -5.32 2.83
C GLY A 60 -12.42 -5.88 1.73
N VAL A 61 -12.32 -7.18 1.44
CA VAL A 61 -13.20 -7.88 0.49
C VAL A 61 -14.60 -8.06 1.09
N PHE A 62 -14.67 -8.57 2.32
CA PHE A 62 -15.96 -8.82 2.98
C PHE A 62 -16.79 -7.54 3.23
N MET A 63 -16.15 -6.44 3.65
CA MET A 63 -16.82 -5.14 3.82
C MET A 63 -17.36 -4.59 2.51
N ALA A 64 -16.73 -4.93 1.40
CA ALA A 64 -17.13 -4.42 0.11
C ALA A 64 -18.34 -5.19 -0.46
N VAL A 65 -18.51 -6.47 -0.08
CA VAL A 65 -19.64 -7.33 -0.45
C VAL A 65 -20.85 -7.18 0.49
N MET A 66 -20.64 -6.98 1.79
CA MET A 66 -21.75 -6.92 2.76
C MET A 66 -22.54 -5.60 2.74
N PRO A 67 -23.83 -5.62 3.16
CA PRO A 67 -24.61 -4.40 3.38
C PRO A 67 -24.12 -3.62 4.60
N LYS A 68 -24.11 -2.28 4.51
CA LYS A 68 -23.46 -1.38 5.49
C LYS A 68 -23.87 -1.61 6.95
N LYS A 69 -25.17 -1.78 7.20
CA LYS A 69 -25.72 -1.95 8.56
C LYS A 69 -25.21 -3.23 9.22
N LEU A 70 -25.10 -4.33 8.45
CA LEU A 70 -24.58 -5.61 8.94
C LEU A 70 -23.06 -5.59 9.03
N SER A 71 -22.40 -4.96 8.06
CA SER A 71 -20.95 -4.80 8.03
C SER A 71 -20.47 -4.10 9.31
N LEU A 72 -21.06 -2.97 9.71
CA LEU A 72 -20.58 -2.26 10.90
C LEU A 72 -20.76 -3.09 12.19
N PHE A 73 -21.88 -3.82 12.30
CA PHE A 73 -22.18 -4.65 13.47
C PHE A 73 -21.23 -5.85 13.62
N VAL A 74 -20.85 -6.50 12.50
CA VAL A 74 -19.94 -7.65 12.52
C VAL A 74 -18.47 -7.23 12.58
N PHE A 75 -18.10 -6.21 11.81
CA PHE A 75 -16.71 -5.79 11.72
C PHE A 75 -16.25 -5.06 12.97
N PHE A 76 -17.07 -4.21 13.60
CA PHE A 76 -16.65 -3.48 14.80
C PHE A 76 -16.12 -4.39 15.93
N PRO A 77 -16.83 -5.44 16.39
CA PRO A 77 -16.30 -6.35 17.41
C PRO A 77 -15.11 -7.18 16.92
N MET A 78 -15.12 -7.63 15.66
CA MET A 78 -13.99 -8.36 15.08
C MET A 78 -12.71 -7.52 15.02
N TYR A 79 -12.82 -6.25 14.62
CA TYR A 79 -11.71 -5.30 14.62
C TYR A 79 -11.23 -4.98 16.03
N GLY A 80 -12.13 -4.90 17.01
CA GLY A 80 -11.76 -4.77 18.43
C GLY A 80 -10.93 -5.96 18.91
N LEU A 81 -11.36 -7.18 18.58
CA LEU A 81 -10.61 -8.40 18.88
C LEU A 81 -9.24 -8.42 18.20
N PHE A 82 -9.17 -8.04 16.92
CA PHE A 82 -7.90 -7.97 16.21
C PHE A 82 -6.99 -6.89 16.78
N ALA A 83 -7.51 -5.71 17.14
CA ALA A 83 -6.72 -4.65 17.77
C ALA A 83 -6.16 -5.10 19.12
N LEU A 84 -6.95 -5.81 19.92
CA LEU A 84 -6.50 -6.39 21.19
C LEU A 84 -5.43 -7.47 20.98
N ALA A 85 -5.66 -8.39 20.04
CA ALA A 85 -4.67 -9.42 19.69
C ALA A 85 -3.37 -8.79 19.19
N PHE A 86 -3.45 -7.75 18.36
CA PHE A 86 -2.30 -7.03 17.84
C PHE A 86 -1.54 -6.32 18.95
N HIS A 87 -2.24 -5.63 19.85
CA HIS A 87 -1.65 -4.95 21.01
C HIS A 87 -0.88 -5.91 21.93
N HIS A 88 -1.39 -7.12 22.16
CA HIS A 88 -0.68 -8.12 22.96
C HIS A 88 0.49 -8.80 22.24
N SER A 89 0.45 -8.82 20.90
CA SER A 89 1.47 -9.47 20.08
C SER A 89 2.67 -8.55 19.79
N VAL A 90 2.42 -7.26 19.59
CA VAL A 90 3.50 -6.27 19.37
C VAL A 90 4.15 -5.87 20.70
N ILE A 91 5.44 -5.53 20.64
CA ILE A 91 6.19 -5.02 21.78
C ILE A 91 6.06 -3.49 21.83
N ASN A 92 6.06 -2.81 20.69
CA ASN A 92 5.88 -1.36 20.59
C ASN A 92 4.58 -0.98 19.88
N THR A 93 3.70 -0.26 20.58
CA THR A 93 2.39 0.16 20.07
C THR A 93 2.47 1.27 19.01
N ASN A 94 3.63 1.87 18.76
CA ASN A 94 3.76 2.98 17.80
C ASN A 94 3.32 2.57 16.38
N ILE A 95 3.70 1.37 15.94
CA ILE A 95 3.30 0.86 14.62
C ILE A 95 1.79 0.67 14.52
N LEU A 96 1.14 0.33 15.64
CA LEU A 96 -0.30 0.07 15.73
C LEU A 96 -1.09 1.35 15.44
N TYR A 97 -0.63 2.52 15.87
CA TYR A 97 -1.32 3.78 15.59
C TYR A 97 -1.30 4.12 14.09
N ILE A 98 -0.16 3.98 13.42
CA ILE A 98 -0.05 4.22 11.97
C ILE A 98 -0.88 3.19 11.20
N TYR A 99 -0.87 1.94 11.68
CA TYR A 99 -1.67 0.88 11.08
C TYR A 99 -3.17 1.12 11.26
N LEU A 100 -3.61 1.61 12.42
CA LEU A 100 -4.99 1.99 12.67
C LEU A 100 -5.46 3.09 11.70
N LEU A 101 -4.64 4.11 11.46
CA LEU A 101 -4.92 5.15 10.46
C LEU A 101 -5.06 4.55 9.05
N THR A 102 -4.20 3.59 8.72
CA THR A 102 -4.28 2.85 7.44
C THR A 102 -5.59 2.06 7.34
N VAL A 103 -5.99 1.38 8.40
CA VAL A 103 -7.26 0.63 8.48
C VAL A 103 -8.47 1.56 8.35
N LEU A 104 -8.49 2.68 9.09
CA LEU A 104 -9.55 3.68 9.00
C LEU A 104 -9.67 4.27 7.58
N ASN A 105 -8.54 4.57 6.94
CA ASN A 105 -8.53 5.05 5.55
C ASN A 105 -9.12 4.01 4.57
N ARG A 106 -8.84 2.72 4.78
CA ARG A 106 -9.40 1.61 3.98
C ARG A 106 -10.89 1.40 4.24
N MET A 107 -11.36 1.63 5.48
CA MET A 107 -12.76 1.45 5.89
C MET A 107 -13.68 2.63 5.55
N ARG A 108 -13.21 3.64 4.81
CA ARG A 108 -14.01 4.84 4.48
C ARG A 108 -15.39 4.56 3.86
N PHE A 109 -15.56 3.41 3.20
CA PHE A 109 -16.83 2.97 2.60
C PHE A 109 -17.92 2.60 3.64
N ALA A 110 -17.51 2.22 4.86
CA ALA A 110 -18.41 2.04 5.98
C ALA A 110 -19.03 3.39 6.39
N PHE A 111 -18.26 4.47 6.31
CA PHE A 111 -18.64 5.82 6.78
C PHE A 111 -19.20 6.75 5.70
N SER A 112 -19.01 6.45 4.41
CA SER A 112 -19.43 7.34 3.31
C SER A 112 -20.27 6.62 2.26
N ASN A 113 -21.34 7.27 1.77
CA ASN A 113 -22.12 6.78 0.64
C ASN A 113 -21.35 7.04 -0.66
N VAL A 114 -20.97 5.95 -1.33
CA VAL A 114 -20.18 5.98 -2.55
C VAL A 114 -21.01 5.39 -3.69
N SER A 115 -20.89 5.96 -4.90
CA SER A 115 -21.63 5.48 -6.06
C SER A 115 -21.30 3.99 -6.36
N PRO A 116 -22.24 3.23 -6.96
CA PRO A 116 -22.06 1.81 -7.26
C PRO A 116 -20.80 1.51 -8.08
N GLU A 117 -20.47 2.37 -9.05
CA GLU A 117 -19.29 2.21 -9.91
C GLU A 117 -17.96 2.30 -9.13
N ILE A 118 -17.85 3.28 -8.25
CA ILE A 118 -16.65 3.47 -7.43
C ILE A 118 -16.54 2.32 -6.43
N ARG A 119 -17.66 1.84 -5.89
CA ARG A 119 -17.69 0.67 -5.01
C ARG A 119 -17.16 -0.57 -5.73
N ALA A 120 -17.60 -0.84 -6.97
CA ALA A 120 -17.13 -1.96 -7.78
C ALA A 120 -15.62 -1.89 -8.06
N LEU A 121 -15.10 -0.70 -8.42
CA LEU A 121 -13.66 -0.50 -8.62
C LEU A 121 -12.84 -0.80 -7.36
N GLN A 122 -13.38 -0.46 -6.19
CA GLN A 122 -12.70 -0.63 -4.91
C GLN A 122 -12.77 -2.08 -4.41
N ILE A 123 -13.89 -2.78 -4.65
CA ILE A 123 -13.96 -4.24 -4.51
C ILE A 123 -12.86 -4.89 -5.34
N GLY A 124 -12.75 -4.51 -6.63
CA GLY A 124 -11.73 -5.06 -7.52
C GLY A 124 -10.31 -4.84 -7.01
N LYS A 125 -10.00 -3.64 -6.49
CA LYS A 125 -8.71 -3.35 -5.86
C LYS A 125 -8.44 -4.19 -4.61
N SER A 126 -9.42 -4.34 -3.72
CA SER A 126 -9.29 -5.16 -2.51
C SER A 126 -9.08 -6.63 -2.84
N VAL A 127 -9.82 -7.17 -3.82
CA VAL A 127 -9.67 -8.55 -4.28
C VAL A 127 -8.28 -8.76 -4.92
N ALA A 128 -7.85 -7.86 -5.80
CA ALA A 128 -6.52 -7.93 -6.39
C ALA A 128 -5.41 -7.89 -5.33
N LYS A 129 -5.56 -7.03 -4.32
CA LYS A 129 -4.64 -6.91 -3.19
C LYS A 129 -4.61 -8.15 -2.31
N ALA A 130 -5.76 -8.78 -2.06
CA ALA A 130 -5.86 -10.02 -1.31
C ALA A 130 -5.25 -11.20 -2.08
N MET A 131 -5.55 -11.32 -3.38
CA MET A 131 -4.92 -12.33 -4.24
C MET A 131 -3.41 -12.14 -4.30
N PHE A 132 -2.94 -10.90 -4.49
CA PHE A 132 -1.52 -10.60 -4.51
C PHE A 132 -0.84 -10.98 -3.20
N TYR A 133 -1.44 -10.65 -2.04
CA TYR A 133 -0.95 -11.10 -0.74
C TYR A 133 -0.89 -12.63 -0.66
N PHE A 134 -1.96 -13.31 -1.08
CA PHE A 134 -2.09 -14.77 -1.02
C PHE A 134 -1.00 -15.47 -1.84
N PHE A 135 -0.80 -15.09 -3.11
CA PHE A 135 0.26 -15.69 -3.91
C PHE A 135 1.66 -15.31 -3.42
N LEU A 136 1.82 -14.07 -2.95
CA LEU A 136 3.10 -13.62 -2.42
C LEU A 136 3.52 -14.41 -1.19
N ILE A 137 2.60 -14.76 -0.27
CA ILE A 137 2.94 -15.55 0.92
C ILE A 137 3.48 -16.93 0.53
N PHE A 138 2.89 -17.60 -0.45
CA PHE A 138 3.39 -18.90 -0.92
C PHE A 138 4.74 -18.74 -1.62
N ALA A 139 4.89 -17.72 -2.47
CA ALA A 139 6.14 -17.46 -3.17
C ALA A 139 7.30 -17.26 -2.18
N VAL A 140 7.13 -16.43 -1.14
CA VAL A 140 8.20 -16.18 -0.15
C VAL A 140 8.41 -17.37 0.78
N CYS A 141 7.36 -18.09 1.16
CA CYS A 141 7.48 -19.28 2.01
C CYS A 141 8.23 -20.40 1.29
N PHE A 142 7.95 -20.65 0.00
CA PHE A 142 8.68 -21.66 -0.78
C PHE A 142 10.09 -21.19 -1.15
N ALA A 143 10.28 -19.89 -1.42
CA ALA A 143 11.58 -19.32 -1.73
C ALA A 143 12.43 -18.95 -0.50
N ASN A 144 12.01 -19.31 0.73
CA ASN A 144 12.66 -18.84 1.96
C ASN A 144 14.17 -19.13 2.03
N GLY A 145 14.65 -20.20 1.38
CA GLY A 145 16.08 -20.52 1.32
C GLY A 145 16.90 -19.64 0.37
N ILE A 146 16.25 -18.90 -0.52
CA ILE A 146 16.88 -18.02 -1.52
C ILE A 146 16.80 -16.54 -1.11
N ILE A 147 15.88 -16.19 -0.21
CA ILE A 147 15.69 -14.82 0.25
C ILE A 147 16.96 -14.36 0.98
N PRO A 148 17.59 -13.25 0.55
CA PRO A 148 18.75 -12.73 1.24
C PRO A 148 18.37 -12.24 2.64
N LYS A 149 19.16 -12.66 3.64
CA LYS A 149 18.98 -12.22 5.03
C LYS A 149 19.35 -10.74 5.21
N PHE A 150 20.27 -10.23 4.38
CA PHE A 150 20.91 -8.91 4.55
C PHE A 150 21.37 -8.72 6.00
N GLY A 151 20.92 -7.67 6.70
CA GLY A 151 21.33 -7.42 8.08
C GLY A 151 20.67 -8.34 9.11
N LEU A 152 19.61 -9.06 8.74
CA LEU A 152 18.86 -9.97 9.63
C LEU A 152 19.48 -11.37 9.66
N THR A 153 20.80 -11.44 9.86
CA THR A 153 21.54 -12.69 9.99
C THR A 153 21.23 -13.38 11.31
N ASP A 154 21.45 -14.68 11.38
CA ASP A 154 21.21 -15.45 12.62
C ASP A 154 22.12 -14.91 13.75
N GLU A 155 23.37 -14.54 13.44
CA GLU A 155 24.31 -13.91 14.37
C GLU A 155 23.77 -12.59 14.95
N PHE A 156 23.16 -11.73 14.12
CA PHE A 156 22.56 -10.49 14.60
C PHE A 156 21.38 -10.78 15.54
N LEU A 157 20.50 -11.70 15.16
CA LEU A 157 19.30 -12.04 15.94
C LEU A 157 19.65 -12.66 17.30
N GLU A 158 20.68 -13.50 17.35
CA GLU A 158 21.21 -14.07 18.60
C GLU A 158 21.84 -12.99 19.47
N LYS A 159 22.75 -12.18 18.90
CA LYS A 159 23.43 -11.09 19.63
C LYS A 159 22.45 -10.04 20.16
N SER A 160 21.37 -9.80 19.43
CA SER A 160 20.35 -8.82 19.80
C SER A 160 19.30 -9.38 20.75
N HIS A 161 19.45 -10.63 21.22
CA HIS A 161 18.48 -11.32 22.08
C HIS A 161 17.05 -11.30 21.49
N TYR A 162 16.92 -11.36 20.17
CA TYR A 162 15.62 -11.27 19.49
C TYR A 162 14.69 -12.39 19.95
N PHE A 163 15.20 -13.62 19.99
CA PHE A 163 14.42 -14.81 20.37
C PHE A 163 13.95 -14.79 21.83
N ASP A 164 14.60 -14.01 22.71
CA ASP A 164 14.18 -13.84 24.11
C ASP A 164 13.02 -12.84 24.25
N THR A 165 12.85 -11.97 23.25
CA THR A 165 11.84 -10.89 23.26
C THR A 165 10.51 -11.27 22.59
N VAL A 166 10.52 -12.30 21.76
CA VAL A 166 9.34 -12.74 20.99
C VAL A 166 8.40 -13.57 21.86
N LYS A 167 7.11 -13.23 21.82
CA LYS A 167 6.04 -13.87 22.63
C LYS A 167 5.29 -14.98 21.87
N SER A 168 5.67 -15.24 20.63
CA SER A 168 4.94 -16.09 19.69
C SER A 168 5.91 -16.90 18.82
N SER A 169 5.44 -18.01 18.25
CA SER A 169 6.24 -18.89 17.38
C SER A 169 5.65 -19.00 15.97
N GLY A 170 6.46 -19.46 15.02
CA GLY A 170 6.06 -19.74 13.65
C GLY A 170 6.98 -19.08 12.63
N LEU A 171 6.85 -19.47 11.36
CA LEU A 171 7.80 -19.11 10.29
C LEU A 171 8.12 -17.61 10.21
N PHE A 172 7.12 -16.75 10.45
CA PHE A 172 7.30 -15.29 10.37
C PHE A 172 8.10 -14.73 11.55
N ILE A 173 8.07 -15.41 12.70
CA ILE A 173 8.83 -15.01 13.90
C ILE A 173 10.20 -15.68 13.90
N ASP A 174 10.27 -16.96 13.54
CA ASP A 174 11.52 -17.72 13.54
C ASP A 174 12.49 -17.22 12.45
N LYS A 175 11.94 -16.71 11.33
CA LYS A 175 12.69 -16.20 10.19
C LYS A 175 12.19 -14.80 9.78
N PRO A 176 12.48 -13.74 10.55
CA PRO A 176 11.89 -12.42 10.34
C PRO A 176 12.27 -11.76 9.00
N TYR A 177 13.37 -12.18 8.37
CA TYR A 177 13.74 -11.73 7.02
C TYR A 177 12.70 -12.12 5.95
N VAL A 178 11.94 -13.21 6.15
CA VAL A 178 10.89 -13.66 5.22
C VAL A 178 9.71 -12.69 5.19
N PRO A 179 9.00 -12.40 6.29
CA PRO A 179 7.91 -11.43 6.28
C PRO A 179 8.40 -10.01 6.01
N ILE A 180 9.65 -9.65 6.34
CA ILE A 180 10.19 -8.33 6.03
C ILE A 180 10.39 -8.15 4.52
N CYS A 181 10.99 -9.13 3.84
CA CYS A 181 11.07 -9.18 2.38
C CYS A 181 9.67 -9.14 1.74
N MET A 182 8.75 -9.95 2.28
CA MET A 182 7.36 -9.98 1.83
C MET A 182 6.71 -8.59 1.94
N GLY A 183 6.83 -7.93 3.09
CA GLY A 183 6.27 -6.61 3.34
C GLY A 183 6.85 -5.56 2.41
N PHE A 184 8.16 -5.60 2.18
CA PHE A 184 8.81 -4.73 1.20
C PHE A 184 8.21 -4.89 -0.20
N ILE A 185 8.14 -6.11 -0.73
CA ILE A 185 7.57 -6.38 -2.07
C ILE A 185 6.10 -5.98 -2.11
N TYR A 186 5.37 -6.31 -1.05
CA TYR A 186 3.94 -6.10 -0.96
C TYR A 186 3.54 -4.63 -1.03
N TYR A 187 4.23 -3.78 -0.27
CA TYR A 187 3.94 -2.36 -0.22
C TYR A 187 4.64 -1.55 -1.32
N SER A 188 5.78 -2.03 -1.85
CA SER A 188 6.52 -1.32 -2.91
C SER A 188 5.86 -1.45 -4.29
N LEU A 189 5.37 -2.62 -4.70
CA LEU A 189 4.84 -2.81 -6.05
C LEU A 189 3.67 -1.87 -6.41
N PRO A 190 2.64 -1.68 -5.55
CA PRO A 190 1.57 -0.75 -5.84
C PRO A 190 2.05 0.71 -5.96
N VAL A 191 3.05 1.09 -5.15
CA VAL A 191 3.65 2.43 -5.17
C VAL A 191 4.46 2.64 -6.45
N LEU A 192 5.29 1.67 -6.85
CA LEU A 192 6.06 1.71 -8.09
C LEU A 192 5.13 1.79 -9.30
N TYR A 193 4.05 1.01 -9.31
CA TYR A 193 3.03 1.09 -10.36
C TYR A 193 2.35 2.47 -10.41
N PHE A 194 2.03 3.05 -9.25
CA PHE A 194 1.47 4.40 -9.16
C PHE A 194 2.42 5.47 -9.70
N ILE A 195 3.72 5.40 -9.35
CA ILE A 195 4.75 6.31 -9.85
C ILE A 195 4.91 6.16 -11.36
N TYR A 196 5.07 4.93 -11.86
CA TYR A 196 5.17 4.64 -13.29
C TYR A 196 3.99 5.21 -14.08
N ARG A 197 2.76 4.96 -13.60
CA ARG A 197 1.54 5.48 -14.24
C ARG A 197 1.51 7.01 -14.23
N THR A 198 1.93 7.63 -13.14
CA THR A 198 1.97 9.10 -13.01
C THR A 198 2.96 9.69 -14.01
N ILE A 199 4.16 9.14 -14.11
CA ILE A 199 5.20 9.58 -15.08
C ILE A 199 4.69 9.41 -16.51
N LYS A 200 4.11 8.24 -16.85
CA LYS A 200 3.58 7.97 -18.19
C LYS A 200 2.44 8.93 -18.57
N ASN A 201 1.52 9.20 -17.64
CA ASN A 201 0.43 10.13 -17.86
C ASN A 201 0.91 11.57 -18.02
N PHE A 202 1.92 11.98 -17.25
CA PHE A 202 2.54 13.29 -17.37
C PHE A 202 3.21 13.47 -18.74
N GLY A 203 3.93 12.45 -19.22
CA GLY A 203 4.50 12.42 -20.57
C GLY A 203 3.45 12.47 -21.68
N ARG A 204 2.32 11.77 -21.51
CA ARG A 204 1.22 11.76 -22.48
C ARG A 204 0.48 13.10 -22.54
N ASN A 205 0.28 13.75 -21.40
CA ASN A 205 -0.39 15.05 -21.34
C ASN A 205 0.46 16.15 -22.00
N LYS A 206 1.79 16.09 -21.84
CA LYS A 206 2.75 16.99 -22.51
C LYS A 206 2.77 16.82 -24.03
N ASN A 207 2.62 15.59 -24.53
CA ASN A 207 2.53 15.34 -25.97
C ASN A 207 1.21 15.82 -26.58
N ASN A 208 0.09 15.65 -25.84
CA ASN A 208 -1.21 16.15 -26.28
C ASN A 208 -1.26 17.67 -26.29
N SER A 209 -0.74 18.34 -25.25
CA SER A 209 -0.66 19.80 -25.23
C SER A 209 0.20 20.34 -26.37
N PHE A 210 1.31 19.68 -26.68
CA PHE A 210 2.21 20.08 -27.78
C PHE A 210 1.59 19.84 -29.17
N GLN A 211 0.81 18.77 -29.35
CA GLN A 211 0.05 18.55 -30.58
C GLN A 211 -1.09 19.55 -30.75
N GLU A 212 -1.81 19.86 -29.68
CA GLU A 212 -2.90 20.84 -29.69
C GLU A 212 -2.37 22.25 -30.00
N GLU A 213 -1.23 22.63 -29.44
CA GLU A 213 -0.54 23.90 -29.72
C GLU A 213 -0.08 23.99 -31.18
N ARG A 214 0.46 22.91 -31.75
CA ARG A 214 0.79 22.84 -33.20
C ARG A 214 -0.43 22.93 -34.10
N LEU A 215 -1.55 22.31 -33.72
CA LEU A 215 -2.79 22.35 -34.49
C LEU A 215 -3.39 23.77 -34.48
N ILE A 216 -3.37 24.45 -33.33
CA ILE A 216 -3.81 25.84 -33.20
C ILE A 216 -2.92 26.76 -34.04
N PHE A 217 -1.59 26.61 -33.96
CA PHE A 217 -0.65 27.40 -34.75
C PHE A 217 -0.84 27.20 -36.27
N SER A 218 -1.07 25.96 -36.73
CA SER A 218 -1.32 25.73 -38.16
C SER A 218 -2.63 26.37 -38.65
N LYS A 219 -3.68 26.39 -37.82
CA LYS A 219 -4.97 27.02 -38.15
C LYS A 219 -4.87 28.53 -38.22
N THR A 220 -4.12 29.17 -37.31
CA THR A 220 -3.89 30.63 -37.36
C THR A 220 -3.05 31.02 -38.56
N THR A 221 -2.01 30.26 -38.91
CA THR A 221 -1.21 30.52 -40.12
C THR A 221 -2.03 30.35 -41.41
N TYR A 222 -2.86 29.31 -41.51
CA TYR A 222 -3.74 29.11 -42.67
C TYR A 222 -4.78 30.25 -42.82
N SER A 223 -5.40 30.67 -41.71
CA SER A 223 -6.39 31.76 -41.68
C SER A 223 -5.79 33.11 -42.11
N GLN A 224 -4.56 33.42 -41.69
CA GLN A 224 -3.87 34.65 -42.11
C GLN A 224 -3.48 34.63 -43.59
N LYS A 225 -3.04 33.49 -44.12
CA LYS A 225 -2.67 33.35 -45.54
C LYS A 225 -3.88 33.53 -46.47
N PHE A 226 -5.06 33.05 -46.07
CA PHE A 226 -6.30 33.25 -46.83
C PHE A 226 -6.85 34.68 -46.75
N LYS A 227 -6.62 35.42 -45.66
CA LYS A 227 -6.98 36.84 -45.56
C LYS A 227 -6.08 37.75 -46.41
N SER A 228 -4.81 37.39 -46.59
CA SER A 228 -3.85 38.15 -47.41
C SER A 228 -4.11 38.05 -48.93
N ASN A 229 -4.78 36.99 -49.39
CA ASN A 229 -4.98 36.70 -50.82
C ASN A 229 -6.32 37.24 -51.37
N LYS A 230 -7.03 38.07 -50.59
CA LYS A 230 -8.32 38.69 -50.93
C LYS A 230 -8.23 40.22 -51.08
N ARG A 231 -7.05 40.77 -51.32
CA ARG A 231 -6.86 42.17 -51.70
C ARG A 231 -6.14 42.25 -53.04
#